data_AF-A0A351JXU8-F1
#
_entry.id   AF-A0A351JXU8-F1
#
_cell.length_a   1.000
_cell.length_b   1.000
_cell.length_c   1.000
_cell.angle_alpha   90.00
_cell.angle_beta   90.00
_cell.angle_gamma   90.00
#
_symmetry.space_group_name_H-M   'P 1'
#
loop_
_entity.id
_entity.type
_entity.pdbx_description
1 polymer ?
#
loop_
_entity_poly.entity_id
_entity_poly.type
_entity_poly.pdbx_seq_one_letter_code
_entity_poly.pdbx_strand_id
1 'polypeptide(L)'
;MSIIYQIIGFGFFLALMIWQGAALLHQTLDKNKKYEAASAFAAEAGKPLLVIGGPMGITWLRRFSEMMAHGYGDVCMDIDLRALRGCPSGVIADVRHIPFSDKTFGAVFVSHVLEHLPDTGDARKAVAELNRVADAVFIAYPNKHYIVSWLIPDHHLWVRQKDGKTYLKQRKNRQKTSNRQVDQPPSI
;
A
#
# COMPACT_ATOMS: atom_id res chain seq x y z
N MET A 1 12.21 -35.84 30.07
CA MET A 1 12.49 -35.05 28.84
C MET A 1 11.31 -34.21 28.33
N SER A 2 10.04 -34.53 28.60
CA SER A 2 8.87 -33.87 27.95
C SER A 2 8.58 -32.41 28.38
N ILE A 3 8.65 -32.07 29.67
CA ILE A 3 8.19 -30.75 30.19
C ILE A 3 9.11 -29.59 29.79
N ILE A 4 10.43 -29.81 29.73
CA ILE A 4 11.41 -28.77 29.38
C ILE A 4 11.20 -28.31 27.92
N TYR A 5 10.96 -29.24 26.99
CA TYR A 5 10.66 -28.87 25.60
C TYR A 5 9.32 -28.14 25.45
N GLN A 6 8.33 -28.46 26.28
CA GLN A 6 7.04 -27.74 26.29
C GLN A 6 7.22 -26.28 26.76
N ILE A 7 7.99 -26.05 27.82
CA ILE A 7 8.28 -24.70 28.32
C ILE A 7 9.08 -23.89 27.30
N ILE A 8 10.13 -24.47 26.71
CA ILE A 8 10.94 -23.82 25.68
C ILE A 8 10.10 -23.51 24.44
N GLY A 9 9.28 -24.45 23.98
CA GLY A 9 8.39 -24.28 22.84
C GLY A 9 7.35 -23.18 23.06
N PHE A 10 6.75 -23.14 24.25
CA PHE A 10 5.78 -22.10 24.61
C PHE A 10 6.45 -20.71 24.68
N GLY A 11 7.64 -20.61 25.29
CA GLY A 11 8.40 -19.36 25.36
C GLY A 11 8.76 -18.82 23.97
N PHE A 12 9.20 -19.69 23.06
CA PHE A 12 9.49 -19.30 21.67
C PHE A 12 8.23 -18.81 20.94
N PHE A 13 7.11 -19.53 21.07
CA PHE A 13 5.85 -19.15 20.45
C PHE A 13 5.35 -17.79 20.95
N LEU A 14 5.40 -17.55 22.26
CA LEU A 14 5.02 -16.27 22.86
C LEU A 14 5.92 -15.13 22.35
N ALA A 15 7.24 -15.34 22.28
CA ALA A 15 8.16 -14.36 21.74
C ALA A 15 7.87 -14.02 20.27
N LEU A 16 7.55 -15.03 19.45
CA LEU A 16 7.13 -14.83 18.07
C LEU A 16 5.83 -14.01 17.97
N MET A 17 4.83 -14.32 18.79
CA MET A 17 3.56 -13.59 18.82
C MET A 17 3.75 -12.12 19.22
N ILE A 18 4.56 -11.86 20.25
CA ILE A 18 4.90 -10.49 20.68
C ILE A 18 5.59 -9.74 19.54
N TRP A 19 6.56 -10.37 18.88
CA TRP A 19 7.27 -9.75 17.76
C TRP A 19 6.33 -9.44 16.59
N GLN A 20 5.45 -10.38 16.21
CA GLN A 20 4.48 -10.15 15.14
C GLN A 20 3.47 -9.05 15.50
N GLY A 21 3.03 -8.98 16.75
CA GLY A 21 2.20 -7.89 17.27
C GLY A 21 2.91 -6.53 17.15
N ALA A 22 4.17 -6.44 17.57
CA ALA A 22 4.97 -5.22 17.46
C ALA A 22 5.18 -4.79 15.99
N ALA A 23 5.41 -5.74 15.08
CA ALA A 23 5.58 -5.46 13.66
C ALA A 23 4.32 -4.90 13.00
N LEU A 24 3.14 -5.44 13.36
CA LEU A 24 1.83 -4.95 12.91
C LEU A 24 1.52 -3.56 13.49
N LEU A 25 1.80 -3.37 14.78
CA LEU A 25 1.60 -2.07 15.44
C LEU A 25 2.48 -1.00 14.78
N HIS A 26 3.76 -1.29 14.57
CA HIS A 26 4.68 -0.38 13.88
C HIS A 26 4.18 0.01 12.48
N GLN A 27 3.72 -0.97 11.69
CA GLN A 27 3.16 -0.71 10.37
C GLN A 27 1.92 0.20 10.43
N THR A 28 1.04 -0.05 11.41
CA THR A 28 -0.19 0.74 11.59
C THR A 28 0.13 2.19 11.98
N LEU A 29 1.05 2.36 12.93
CA LEU A 29 1.48 3.69 13.38
C LEU A 29 2.20 4.46 12.27
N ASP A 30 3.10 3.82 11.51
CA ASP A 30 3.80 4.44 10.38
C ASP A 30 2.81 4.88 9.29
N LYS A 31 1.84 4.02 8.93
CA LYS A 31 0.77 4.36 7.99
C LYS A 31 -0.04 5.55 8.46
N ASN A 32 -0.50 5.56 9.72
CA ASN A 32 -1.30 6.65 10.27
C ASN A 32 -0.50 7.95 10.30
N LYS A 33 0.76 7.91 10.75
CA LYS A 33 1.64 9.08 10.75
C LYS A 33 1.80 9.69 9.36
N LYS A 34 1.95 8.85 8.33
CA LYS A 34 2.06 9.31 6.93
C LYS A 34 0.75 9.90 6.40
N TYR A 35 -0.39 9.31 6.75
CA TYR A 35 -1.70 9.86 6.40
C TYR A 35 -1.91 11.24 7.04
N GLU A 36 -1.66 11.36 8.35
CA GLU A 36 -1.76 12.64 9.06
C GLU A 36 -0.81 13.70 8.49
N ALA A 37 0.43 13.32 8.17
CA ALA A 37 1.39 14.22 7.55
C ALA A 37 0.95 14.67 6.15
N ALA A 38 0.37 13.78 5.34
CA ALA A 38 -0.17 14.13 4.03
C ALA A 38 -1.37 15.09 4.15
N SER A 39 -2.28 14.81 5.07
CA SER A 39 -3.44 15.66 5.37
C SER A 39 -3.02 17.05 5.81
N ALA A 40 -2.11 17.14 6.79
CA ALA A 40 -1.59 18.41 7.28
C ALA A 40 -0.87 19.20 6.17
N PHE A 41 -0.05 18.55 5.36
CA PHE A 41 0.65 19.20 4.25
C PHE A 41 -0.31 19.75 3.20
N ALA A 42 -1.32 18.97 2.81
CA ALA A 42 -2.33 19.41 1.84
C ALA A 42 -3.11 20.63 2.36
N ALA A 43 -3.52 20.58 3.64
CA ALA A 43 -4.20 21.69 4.30
C ALA A 43 -3.33 22.95 4.37
N GLU A 44 -2.04 22.82 4.74
CA GLU A 44 -1.08 23.94 4.78
C GLU A 44 -0.85 24.55 3.39
N ALA A 45 -0.79 23.71 2.35
CA ALA A 45 -0.67 24.15 0.97
C ALA A 45 -1.96 24.76 0.40
N GLY A 46 -3.09 24.67 1.11
CA GLY A 46 -4.39 25.13 0.63
C GLY A 46 -4.89 24.35 -0.61
N LYS A 47 -4.49 23.08 -0.75
CA LYS A 47 -4.81 22.23 -1.91
C LYS A 47 -5.41 20.89 -1.46
N PRO A 48 -6.19 20.20 -2.31
CA PRO A 48 -6.81 18.93 -1.94
C PRO A 48 -5.78 17.82 -1.66
N LEU A 49 -6.16 16.87 -0.80
CA LEU A 49 -5.50 15.59 -0.55
C LEU A 49 -6.09 14.50 -1.45
N LEU A 50 -5.23 13.85 -2.24
CA LEU A 50 -5.57 12.62 -2.98
C LEU A 50 -5.14 11.38 -2.20
N VAL A 51 -6.06 10.46 -1.95
CA VAL A 51 -5.82 9.15 -1.35
C VAL A 51 -5.90 8.05 -2.41
N ILE A 52 -4.87 7.21 -2.49
CA ILE A 52 -4.79 6.11 -3.46
C ILE A 52 -4.65 4.78 -2.72
N GLY A 53 -5.48 3.80 -3.08
CA GLY A 53 -5.61 2.55 -2.33
C GLY A 53 -6.64 2.70 -1.23
N GLY A 54 -7.85 2.21 -1.48
CA GLY A 54 -9.03 2.48 -0.66
C GLY A 54 -8.89 2.08 0.83
N PRO A 55 -9.56 2.79 1.75
CA PRO A 55 -9.35 2.66 3.19
C PRO A 55 -9.82 1.34 3.80
N MET A 56 -10.60 0.54 3.06
CA MET A 56 -11.16 -0.71 3.57
C MET A 56 -10.13 -1.85 3.65
N GLY A 57 -9.04 -1.77 2.88
CA GLY A 57 -7.99 -2.78 2.81
C GLY A 57 -8.48 -4.18 2.38
N ILE A 58 -7.52 -5.12 2.29
CA ILE A 58 -7.79 -6.52 1.90
C ILE A 58 -8.16 -7.45 3.07
N THR A 59 -8.09 -6.97 4.32
CA THR A 59 -8.34 -7.83 5.48
C THR A 59 -9.84 -8.07 5.65
N TRP A 60 -10.28 -9.33 5.52
CA TRP A 60 -11.66 -9.77 5.74
C TRP A 60 -12.28 -9.21 7.04
N LEU A 61 -11.48 -9.13 8.11
CA LEU A 61 -11.90 -8.58 9.40
C LEU A 61 -12.33 -7.10 9.30
N ARG A 62 -11.58 -6.26 8.56
CA ARG A 62 -11.91 -4.83 8.38
C ARG A 62 -13.12 -4.60 7.49
N ARG A 63 -13.31 -5.47 6.49
CA ARG A 63 -14.50 -5.43 5.62
C ARG A 63 -15.75 -5.85 6.39
N PHE A 64 -15.63 -6.79 7.32
CA PHE A 64 -16.74 -7.22 8.18
C PHE A 64 -17.06 -6.22 9.29
N SER A 65 -16.05 -5.56 9.87
CA SER A 65 -16.25 -4.61 10.98
C SER A 65 -16.40 -3.15 10.54
N GLU A 66 -16.51 -2.88 9.24
CA GLU A 66 -16.57 -1.54 8.63
C GLU A 66 -15.49 -0.56 9.13
N MET A 67 -14.35 -1.09 9.59
CA MET A 67 -13.32 -0.30 10.25
C MET A 67 -12.33 0.22 9.21
N MET A 68 -12.42 1.52 8.93
CA MET A 68 -11.54 2.20 7.99
C MET A 68 -10.09 2.19 8.48
N ALA A 69 -9.15 1.90 7.58
CA ALA A 69 -7.74 1.99 7.87
C ALA A 69 -7.25 3.45 7.93
N HIS A 70 -7.85 4.35 7.15
CA HIS A 70 -7.56 5.79 7.08
C HIS A 70 -8.78 6.51 6.48
N GLY A 71 -8.76 7.85 6.43
CA GLY A 71 -9.82 8.61 5.75
C GLY A 71 -9.71 8.53 4.22
N TYR A 72 -10.75 9.02 3.55
CA TYR A 72 -10.86 9.06 2.07
C TYR A 72 -10.09 10.22 1.42
N GLY A 73 -9.60 11.19 2.21
CA GLY A 73 -9.11 12.46 1.67
C GLY A 73 -10.24 13.29 1.03
N ASP A 74 -9.86 14.30 0.25
CA ASP A 74 -10.81 15.09 -0.55
C ASP A 74 -11.19 14.36 -1.84
N VAL A 75 -10.25 13.60 -2.39
CA VAL A 75 -10.42 12.73 -3.56
C VAL A 75 -9.81 11.37 -3.26
N CYS A 76 -10.51 10.30 -3.61
CA CYS A 76 -9.97 8.94 -3.53
C CYS A 76 -9.87 8.29 -4.91
N MET A 77 -8.85 7.45 -5.09
CA MET A 77 -8.60 6.77 -6.36
C MET A 77 -8.17 5.32 -6.14
N ASP A 78 -8.72 4.42 -6.94
CA ASP A 78 -8.40 3.00 -6.92
C ASP A 78 -8.75 2.37 -8.28
N ILE A 79 -8.14 1.24 -8.61
CA ILE A 79 -8.51 0.46 -9.79
C ILE A 79 -9.76 -0.40 -9.54
N ASP A 80 -10.02 -0.78 -8.27
CA ASP A 80 -11.20 -1.53 -7.86
C ASP A 80 -12.30 -0.58 -7.38
N LEU A 81 -13.41 -0.51 -8.12
CA LEU A 81 -14.60 0.26 -7.75
C LEU A 81 -15.09 -0.06 -6.32
N ARG A 82 -14.92 -1.29 -5.84
CA ARG A 82 -15.35 -1.69 -4.50
C ARG A 82 -14.53 -1.01 -3.40
N ALA A 83 -13.30 -0.61 -3.69
CA ALA A 83 -12.43 0.11 -2.75
C ALA A 83 -12.84 1.59 -2.59
N LEU A 84 -13.63 2.12 -3.53
CA LEU A 84 -14.17 3.48 -3.52
C LEU A 84 -15.54 3.60 -2.84
N ARG A 85 -16.15 2.48 -2.42
CA ARG A 85 -17.49 2.49 -1.83
C ARG A 85 -17.52 3.34 -0.56
N GLY A 86 -18.36 4.37 -0.54
CA GLY A 86 -18.48 5.31 0.59
C GLY A 86 -17.58 6.55 0.49
N CYS A 87 -16.75 6.63 -0.54
CA CYS A 87 -16.00 7.83 -0.85
C CYS A 87 -16.88 8.86 -1.56
N PRO A 88 -16.90 10.13 -1.11
CA PRO A 88 -17.72 11.17 -1.72
C PRO A 88 -17.24 11.56 -3.13
N SER A 89 -15.94 11.45 -3.41
CA SER A 89 -15.31 11.83 -4.67
C SER A 89 -14.33 10.75 -5.13
N GLY A 90 -14.89 9.65 -5.66
CA GLY A 90 -14.14 8.48 -6.10
C GLY A 90 -13.82 8.46 -7.58
N VAL A 91 -12.56 8.18 -7.92
CA VAL A 91 -12.08 8.07 -9.30
C VAL A 91 -11.50 6.69 -9.56
N ILE A 92 -12.00 6.00 -10.59
CA ILE A 92 -11.46 4.72 -11.02
C ILE A 92 -10.29 4.99 -11.97
N ALA A 93 -9.06 4.68 -11.56
CA ALA A 93 -7.88 4.85 -12.40
C ALA A 93 -6.70 4.01 -11.95
N ASP A 94 -5.76 3.80 -12.86
CA ASP A 94 -4.48 3.15 -12.60
C ASP A 94 -3.48 4.17 -12.04
N VAL A 95 -2.76 3.84 -10.97
CA VAL A 95 -1.75 4.72 -10.37
C VAL A 95 -0.59 5.07 -11.32
N ARG A 96 -0.41 4.32 -12.41
CA ARG A 96 0.56 4.59 -13.48
C ARG A 96 0.07 5.64 -14.48
N HIS A 97 -1.21 6.03 -14.43
CA HIS A 97 -1.83 7.04 -15.30
C HIS A 97 -2.91 7.79 -14.51
N ILE A 98 -2.51 8.84 -13.78
CA ILE A 98 -3.40 9.56 -12.87
C ILE A 98 -4.14 10.65 -13.65
N PRO A 99 -5.49 10.65 -13.70
CA PRO A 99 -6.29 11.51 -14.59
C PRO A 99 -6.47 12.93 -14.02
N PHE A 100 -5.41 13.51 -13.48
CA PHE A 100 -5.39 14.87 -12.94
C PHE A 100 -4.21 15.65 -13.53
N SER A 101 -4.39 16.96 -13.61
CA SER A 101 -3.34 17.88 -14.06
C SER A 101 -2.17 17.93 -13.08
N ASP A 102 -1.04 18.43 -13.55
CA ASP A 102 0.16 18.62 -12.74
C ASP A 102 -0.13 19.50 -11.52
N LYS A 103 0.42 19.11 -10.36
CA LYS A 103 0.35 19.86 -9.09
C LYS A 103 -1.05 20.26 -8.63
N THR A 104 -2.06 19.47 -9.05
CA THR A 104 -3.46 19.62 -8.61
C THR A 104 -3.60 19.44 -7.10
N PHE A 105 -2.84 18.52 -6.51
CA PHE A 105 -2.95 18.17 -5.09
C PHE A 105 -1.81 18.75 -4.27
N GLY A 106 -2.11 19.13 -3.02
CA GLY A 106 -1.07 19.52 -2.07
C GLY A 106 -0.27 18.31 -1.63
N ALA A 107 -0.97 17.20 -1.36
CA ALA A 107 -0.32 15.93 -1.10
C ALA A 107 -1.07 14.76 -1.72
N VAL A 108 -0.32 13.69 -1.93
CA VAL A 108 -0.83 12.35 -2.23
C VAL A 108 -0.47 11.42 -1.08
N PHE A 109 -1.44 10.62 -0.63
CA PHE A 109 -1.21 9.50 0.28
C PHE A 109 -1.53 8.19 -0.44
N VAL A 110 -0.55 7.29 -0.50
CA VAL A 110 -0.68 5.97 -1.14
C VAL A 110 -0.61 4.89 -0.09
N SER A 111 -1.67 4.09 0.02
CA SER A 111 -1.82 3.04 1.02
C SER A 111 -1.71 1.67 0.38
N HIS A 112 -0.56 1.01 0.52
CA HIS A 112 -0.41 -0.39 0.12
C HIS A 112 -0.72 -0.68 -1.36
N VAL A 113 -0.26 0.17 -2.27
CA VAL A 113 -0.51 0.02 -3.72
C VAL A 113 0.73 -0.42 -4.48
N LEU A 114 1.87 0.24 -4.25
CA LEU A 114 3.06 0.05 -5.09
C LEU A 114 3.62 -1.39 -5.02
N GLU A 115 3.41 -2.11 -3.93
CA GLU A 115 3.82 -3.50 -3.79
C GLU A 115 3.10 -4.48 -4.72
N HIS A 116 1.93 -4.09 -5.24
CA HIS A 116 1.10 -4.87 -6.17
C HIS A 116 1.46 -4.64 -7.63
N LEU A 117 2.32 -3.66 -7.93
CA LEU A 117 2.77 -3.42 -9.31
C LEU A 117 3.72 -4.55 -9.77
N PRO A 118 3.63 -4.99 -11.03
CA PRO A 118 4.28 -6.21 -11.48
C PRO A 118 5.81 -6.14 -11.40
N ASP A 119 6.38 -4.97 -11.69
CA ASP A 119 7.82 -4.74 -11.63
C ASP A 119 8.21 -3.33 -11.17
N THR A 120 9.51 -3.16 -10.92
CA THR A 120 10.06 -1.87 -10.49
C THR A 120 9.95 -0.75 -11.53
N GLY A 121 9.83 -1.07 -12.82
CA GLY A 121 9.64 -0.10 -13.90
C GLY A 121 8.26 0.53 -13.84
N ASP A 122 7.23 -0.30 -13.67
CA ASP A 122 5.87 0.15 -13.47
C ASP A 122 5.71 0.92 -12.15
N ALA A 123 6.38 0.48 -11.08
CA ALA A 123 6.41 1.26 -9.84
C ALA A 123 7.15 2.61 -9.99
N ARG A 124 8.16 2.72 -10.85
CA ARG A 124 8.78 4.01 -11.17
C ARG A 124 7.82 4.93 -11.93
N LYS A 125 7.04 4.42 -12.89
CA LYS A 125 6.00 5.20 -13.58
C LYS A 125 4.95 5.71 -12.60
N ALA A 126 4.48 4.83 -11.72
CA ALA A 126 3.56 5.22 -10.65
C ALA A 126 4.16 6.34 -9.78
N VAL A 127 5.38 6.18 -9.28
CA VAL A 127 6.04 7.23 -8.48
C VAL A 127 6.21 8.54 -9.27
N ALA A 128 6.49 8.48 -10.57
CA ALA A 128 6.56 9.67 -11.41
C ALA A 128 5.20 10.39 -11.49
N GLU A 129 4.11 9.66 -11.72
CA GLU A 129 2.76 10.22 -11.73
C GLU A 129 2.37 10.83 -10.38
N LEU A 130 2.67 10.16 -9.26
CA LEU A 130 2.42 10.69 -7.92
C LEU A 130 3.12 12.04 -7.71
N ASN A 131 4.39 12.15 -8.14
CA ASN A 131 5.14 13.40 -8.06
C ASN A 131 4.67 14.44 -9.07
N ARG A 132 4.11 14.04 -10.21
CA ARG A 132 3.55 14.96 -11.21
C ARG A 132 2.31 15.66 -10.67
N VAL A 133 1.38 14.91 -10.10
CA VAL A 133 0.07 15.45 -9.68
C VAL A 133 0.07 16.16 -8.32
N ALA A 134 1.08 15.93 -7.48
CA ALA A 134 1.10 16.44 -6.11
C ALA A 134 2.38 17.23 -5.75
N ASP A 135 2.28 18.15 -4.80
CA ASP A 135 3.45 18.85 -4.24
C ASP A 135 4.26 17.94 -3.30
N ALA A 136 3.60 17.06 -2.54
CA ALA A 136 4.23 16.05 -1.68
C ALA A 136 3.62 14.65 -1.83
N VAL A 137 4.43 13.61 -1.61
CA VAL A 137 4.04 12.19 -1.76
C VAL A 137 4.38 11.39 -0.51
N PHE A 138 3.37 10.72 0.07
CA PHE A 138 3.49 9.89 1.26
C PHE A 138 3.06 8.45 0.96
N ILE A 139 3.94 7.47 1.21
CA ILE A 139 3.71 6.08 0.80
C ILE A 139 3.75 5.15 2.01
N ALA A 140 2.62 4.52 2.31
CA ALA A 140 2.54 3.40 3.23
C ALA A 140 2.75 2.07 2.48
N TYR A 141 3.51 1.18 3.09
CA TYR A 141 3.98 -0.08 2.48
C TYR A 141 4.14 -1.17 3.54
N PRO A 142 4.18 -2.46 3.15
CA PRO A 142 4.16 -3.57 4.08
C PRO A 142 5.48 -3.68 4.85
N ASN A 143 5.38 -3.94 6.15
CA ASN A 143 6.55 -4.15 6.99
C ASN A 143 7.17 -5.53 6.71
N LYS A 144 8.49 -5.58 6.47
CA LYS A 144 9.25 -6.83 6.25
C LYS A 144 9.32 -7.72 7.48
N HIS A 145 9.11 -7.19 8.67
CA HIS A 145 9.09 -7.96 9.91
C HIS A 145 7.73 -8.61 10.20
N TYR A 146 6.70 -8.23 9.44
CA TYR A 146 5.39 -8.85 9.55
C TYR A 146 5.29 -10.01 8.57
N ILE A 147 5.12 -11.23 9.08
CA ILE A 147 5.18 -12.47 8.29
C ILE A 147 4.08 -12.48 7.23
N VAL A 148 2.88 -11.97 7.54
CA VAL A 148 1.77 -11.90 6.58
C VAL A 148 2.15 -11.09 5.33
N SER A 149 2.98 -10.05 5.45
CA SER A 149 3.50 -9.28 4.31
C SER A 149 4.23 -10.14 3.28
N TRP A 150 4.86 -11.24 3.71
CA TRP A 150 5.55 -12.19 2.85
C TRP A 150 4.60 -13.20 2.22
N LEU A 151 3.50 -13.52 2.90
CA LEU A 151 2.53 -14.54 2.49
C LEU A 151 1.49 -14.03 1.51
N ILE A 152 1.29 -12.71 1.39
CA ILE A 152 0.38 -12.12 0.40
C ILE A 152 0.92 -12.40 -1.02
N PRO A 153 0.24 -13.24 -1.83
CA PRO A 153 0.78 -13.70 -3.11
C PRO A 153 0.92 -12.59 -4.16
N ASP A 154 0.14 -11.54 -4.01
CA ASP A 154 0.08 -10.43 -4.95
C ASP A 154 1.06 -9.29 -4.63
N HIS A 155 1.90 -9.46 -3.61
CA HIS A 155 3.03 -8.55 -3.39
C HIS A 155 4.21 -8.98 -4.27
N HIS A 156 4.50 -8.19 -5.30
CA HIS A 156 5.62 -8.40 -6.22
C HIS A 156 6.86 -7.57 -5.83
N LEU A 157 6.66 -6.46 -5.11
CA LEU A 157 7.74 -5.54 -4.75
C LEU A 157 7.94 -5.40 -3.24
N TRP A 158 9.12 -4.93 -2.88
CA TRP A 158 9.42 -4.29 -1.60
C TRP A 158 9.57 -2.80 -1.83
N VAL A 159 8.81 -2.02 -1.07
CA VAL A 159 8.79 -0.56 -1.12
C VAL A 159 9.33 -0.03 0.19
N ARG A 160 10.10 1.05 0.15
CA ARG A 160 10.52 1.81 1.33
C ARG A 160 10.57 3.29 0.97
N GLN A 161 10.10 4.15 1.85
CA GLN A 161 10.26 5.60 1.71
C GLN A 161 11.17 6.10 2.84
N LYS A 162 12.18 6.88 2.51
CA LYS A 162 13.10 7.50 3.48
C LYS A 162 13.67 8.79 2.88
N ASP A 163 13.64 9.88 3.65
CA ASP A 163 14.21 11.19 3.28
C ASP A 163 13.70 11.68 1.90
N GLY A 164 12.38 11.58 1.68
CA GLY A 164 11.73 11.97 0.42
C GLY A 164 12.00 11.03 -0.77
N LYS A 165 12.85 10.00 -0.62
CA LYS A 165 13.18 9.04 -1.67
C LYS A 165 12.39 7.74 -1.53
N THR A 166 11.92 7.21 -2.65
CA THR A 166 11.23 5.91 -2.73
C THR A 166 12.18 4.86 -3.29
N TYR A 167 12.42 3.81 -2.50
CA TYR A 167 13.26 2.67 -2.83
C TYR A 167 12.38 1.49 -3.21
N LEU A 168 12.67 0.88 -4.37
CA LEU A 168 11.91 -0.23 -4.95
C LEU A 168 12.83 -1.43 -5.13
N LYS A 169 12.37 -2.62 -4.75
CA LYS A 169 13.11 -3.88 -4.94
C LYS A 169 12.16 -5.00 -5.34
N GLN A 170 12.45 -5.67 -6.46
CA GLN A 170 11.71 -6.87 -6.88
C GLN A 170 11.82 -8.00 -5.84
N ARG A 171 10.73 -8.71 -5.56
CA ARG A 171 10.78 -9.96 -4.80
C ARG A 171 11.30 -11.09 -5.70
N LYS A 172 12.27 -11.86 -5.19
CA LYS A 172 13.03 -12.87 -5.95
C LYS A 172 12.16 -14.02 -6.53
N ASN A 173 10.99 -14.28 -5.97
CA ASN A 173 10.20 -15.48 -6.29
C ASN A 173 9.30 -15.38 -7.54
N ARG A 174 9.28 -14.27 -8.29
CA ARG A 174 8.36 -14.13 -9.44
C ARG A 174 8.97 -13.48 -10.69
N GLN A 175 10.28 -13.60 -10.92
CA GLN A 175 10.86 -13.30 -12.25
C GLN A 175 10.42 -14.29 -13.36
N LYS A 176 9.61 -15.31 -13.07
CA LYS A 176 9.34 -16.43 -13.99
C LYS A 176 7.96 -16.48 -14.65
N THR A 177 7.11 -15.47 -14.54
CA THR A 177 5.74 -15.53 -15.12
C THR A 177 5.32 -14.39 -16.04
N SER A 178 6.22 -13.50 -16.46
CA SER A 178 5.90 -12.49 -17.50
C SER A 178 6.22 -12.95 -18.94
N ASN A 179 6.66 -14.20 -19.14
CA ASN A 179 6.89 -14.78 -20.49
C ASN A 179 5.69 -15.58 -21.04
N ARG A 180 4.52 -15.54 -20.40
CA ARG A 180 3.28 -15.96 -21.07
C ARG A 180 2.69 -14.75 -21.80
N GLN A 181 3.13 -14.61 -23.04
CA GLN A 181 2.38 -13.99 -24.12
C GLN A 181 0.91 -14.41 -23.97
N VAL A 182 0.04 -13.46 -23.65
CA VAL A 182 -1.41 -13.67 -23.75
C VAL A 182 -1.70 -13.59 -25.23
N ASP A 183 -1.85 -14.76 -25.84
CA ASP A 183 -2.33 -14.89 -27.21
C ASP A 183 -3.65 -14.12 -27.32
N GLN A 184 -3.68 -13.11 -28.20
CA GLN A 184 -4.93 -12.52 -28.66
C GLN A 184 -5.77 -13.62 -29.33
N PRO A 185 -7.04 -13.80 -28.96
CA PRO A 185 -7.94 -14.60 -29.79
C PRO A 185 -8.15 -13.88 -31.14
N PRO A 186 -8.32 -14.63 -32.24
CA PRO A 186 -8.43 -14.05 -33.57
C PRO A 186 -9.69 -13.19 -33.67
N SER A 187 -9.55 -12.04 -34.32
CA SER A 187 -10.64 -11.20 -34.78
C SER A 187 -11.57 -12.00 -35.68
N ILE A 188 -12.85 -12.03 -35.33
CA ILE A 188 -13.96 -12.25 -36.27
C ILE A 188 -14.62 -10.88 -36.47
#